data_AF-A0A658NJF7-F1
#
_entry.id   AF-A0A658NJF7-F1
#
_cell.length_a   1.000
_cell.length_b   1.000
_cell.length_c   1.000
_cell.angle_alpha   90.00
_cell.angle_beta   90.00
_cell.angle_gamma   90.00
#
_symmetry.space_group_name_H-M   'P 1'
#
loop_
_entity.id
_entity.type
_entity.pdbx_description
1 polymer ?
#
loop_
_entity_poly.entity_id
_entity_poly.type
_entity_poly.pdbx_seq_one_letter_code
_entity_poly.pdbx_strand_id
1 'polypeptide(L)' 'LEADRPTLEMHFKISEAEAPMHQVDIRIRHANGNIVWLRHICQPVFDSRGKFQGRRASNLDITEIKHANEELQRRLSLE' A
#
# COMPACT_ATOMS: atom_id res chain seq x y z
N LEU A 1 -7.08 8.75 -0.43
CA LEU A 1 -7.90 9.98 -0.27
C LEU A 1 -7.01 11.19 -0.52
N GLU A 2 -7.52 12.44 -0.49
CA GLU A 2 -6.67 13.63 -0.73
C GLU A 2 -5.46 13.66 0.21
N ALA A 3 -5.66 13.31 1.49
CA ALA A 3 -4.60 13.22 2.48
C ALA A 3 -3.53 12.14 2.18
N ASP A 4 -3.85 11.11 1.38
CA ASP A 4 -2.91 10.04 1.03
C ASP A 4 -2.28 10.26 -0.36
N ARG A 5 -2.67 11.33 -1.08
CA ARG A 5 -2.13 11.66 -2.41
C ARG A 5 -0.61 11.82 -2.38
N PRO A 6 0.01 12.53 -1.40
CA PRO A 6 1.47 12.67 -1.38
C PRO A 6 2.20 11.33 -1.23
N THR A 7 1.68 10.42 -0.41
CA THR A 7 2.23 9.06 -0.23
C THR A 7 2.19 8.28 -1.53
N LEU A 8 1.07 8.36 -2.26
CA LEU A 8 0.91 7.67 -3.53
C LEU A 8 1.80 8.26 -4.63
N GLU A 9 1.93 9.58 -4.70
CA GLU A 9 2.83 10.25 -5.64
C GLU A 9 4.29 9.89 -5.40
N MET A 10 4.73 9.86 -4.13
CA MET A 10 6.08 9.44 -3.77
C MET A 10 6.33 7.99 -4.16
N HIS A 11 5.36 7.10 -3.93
CA HIS A 11 5.44 5.70 -4.35
C HIS A 11 5.64 5.55 -5.87
N PHE A 12 4.88 6.29 -6.68
CA PHE A 12 5.04 6.24 -8.14
C PHE A 12 6.36 6.85 -8.62
N LYS A 13 6.84 7.92 -7.98
CA LYS A 13 8.15 8.52 -8.30
C LYS A 13 9.31 7.56 -8.02
N ILE A 14 9.22 6.79 -6.93
CA ILE A 14 10.26 5.82 -6.56
C ILE A 14 10.14 4.54 -7.41
N SER A 15 9.02 4.29 -8.09
CA SER A 15 8.74 3.04 -8.82
C SER A 15 9.42 2.90 -10.19
N GLU A 16 10.65 3.41 -10.36
CA GLU A 16 11.45 3.21 -11.57
C GLU A 16 11.81 1.73 -11.82
N ALA A 17 12.31 1.41 -13.02
CA ALA A 17 12.55 0.03 -13.45
C ALA A 17 13.49 -0.75 -12.52
N GLU A 18 14.50 -0.07 -11.95
CA GLU A 18 15.49 -0.66 -11.05
C GLU A 18 15.11 -0.56 -9.58
N ALA A 19 14.04 0.16 -9.26
CA ALA A 19 13.67 0.36 -7.86
C ALA A 19 13.16 -0.94 -7.24
N PRO A 20 13.62 -1.28 -6.01
CA PRO A 20 13.29 -2.53 -5.34
C PRO A 20 11.78 -2.63 -5.04
N MET A 21 11.40 -3.76 -4.44
CA MET A 21 10.08 -3.90 -3.85
C MET A 21 9.80 -2.75 -2.89
N HIS A 22 8.63 -2.14 -3.00
CA HIS A 22 8.16 -1.15 -2.05
C HIS A 22 6.68 -1.38 -1.72
N GLN A 23 6.28 -1.01 -0.51
CA GLN A 23 4.89 -1.08 -0.08
C GLN A 23 4.43 0.22 0.55
N VAL A 24 3.16 0.59 0.31
CA VAL A 24 2.49 1.71 0.97
C VAL A 24 1.11 1.31 1.45
N ASP A 25 0.71 1.85 2.59
CA ASP A 25 -0.66 1.75 3.10
C ASP A 25 -1.38 3.07 2.81
N ILE A 26 -2.48 3.02 2.06
CA ILE A 26 -3.27 4.21 1.66
C ILE A 26 -4.75 3.94 1.88
N ARG A 27 -5.57 5.00 2.02
CA ARG A 27 -7.02 4.83 2.04
C ARG A 27 -7.61 5.07 0.67
N ILE A 28 -8.52 4.20 0.27
CA ILE A 28 -9.26 4.33 -0.98
C ILE A 28 -10.76 4.33 -0.70
N ARG A 29 -11.54 4.90 -1.62
CA ARG A 29 -12.99 4.73 -1.62
C ARG A 29 -13.31 3.44 -2.39
N HIS A 30 -13.86 2.46 -1.69
CA HIS A 30 -14.34 1.23 -2.30
C HIS A 30 -15.60 1.51 -3.14
N ALA A 31 -15.92 0.63 -4.08
CA ALA A 31 -17.04 0.80 -5.00
C ALA A 31 -18.41 0.93 -4.29
N ASN A 32 -18.55 0.34 -3.10
CA ASN A 32 -19.74 0.48 -2.25
C ASN A 32 -19.78 1.80 -1.44
N GLY A 33 -18.82 2.70 -1.62
CA GLY A 33 -18.77 4.01 -0.96
C GLY A 33 -17.94 4.06 0.33
N ASN A 34 -17.66 2.91 0.95
CA ASN A 34 -16.88 2.84 2.19
C ASN A 34 -15.40 3.17 1.96
N ILE A 35 -14.73 3.63 3.00
CA ILE A 35 -13.29 3.84 3.00
C ILE A 35 -12.63 2.57 3.53
N VAL A 36 -11.64 2.06 2.78
CA VAL A 36 -10.83 0.91 3.19
C VAL A 36 -9.35 1.29 3.21
N TRP A 37 -8.60 0.66 4.10
CA TRP A 37 -7.14 0.70 4.07
C TRP A 37 -6.63 -0.34 3.08
N LEU A 38 -5.87 0.12 2.10
CA LEU A 38 -5.24 -0.72 1.10
C LEU A 38 -3.74 -0.75 1.31
N ARG A 39 -3.17 -1.94 1.47
CA ARG A 39 -1.73 -2.17 1.31
C ARG A 39 -1.43 -2.44 -0.15
N HIS A 40 -0.71 -1.53 -0.77
CA HIS A 40 -0.22 -1.67 -2.13
C HIS A 40 1.25 -2.12 -2.10
N ILE A 41 1.54 -3.31 -2.63
CA ILE A 41 2.89 -3.88 -2.72
C ILE A 41 3.30 -3.90 -4.18
N CYS A 42 4.38 -3.21 -4.54
CA CYS A 42 4.81 -3.01 -5.92
C CYS A 42 6.20 -3.60 -6.16
N GLN A 43 6.27 -4.66 -6.98
CA GLN A 43 7.49 -5.42 -7.25
C GLN A 43 7.86 -5.30 -8.75
N PRO A 44 9.10 -4.93 -9.12
CA PRO A 44 9.55 -5.02 -10.50
C PRO A 44 9.59 -6.49 -10.96
N VAL A 45 9.18 -6.71 -12.20
CA VAL A 45 9.17 -8.02 -12.84
C VAL A 45 10.19 -8.01 -13.97
N PHE A 46 11.03 -9.05 -14.00
CA PHE A 46 12.05 -9.25 -15.03
C PHE A 46 11.81 -10.57 -15.73
N ASP A 47 12.18 -10.65 -17.01
CA ASP A 47 12.21 -11.93 -17.72
C ASP A 47 13.45 -12.76 -17.33
N SER A 48 13.55 -13.98 -17.88
CA SER A 48 14.70 -14.87 -17.66
C SER A 48 16.06 -14.30 -18.09
N ARG A 49 16.07 -13.23 -18.88
CA ARG A 49 17.28 -12.55 -19.38
C ARG A 49 17.57 -11.24 -18.61
N GLY A 50 16.81 -10.95 -17.54
CA GLY A 50 16.96 -9.75 -16.75
C GLY A 50 16.36 -8.50 -17.40
N LYS A 51 15.57 -8.63 -18.47
CA LYS A 51 14.89 -7.48 -19.09
C LYS A 51 13.70 -7.08 -18.24
N PHE A 52 13.56 -5.78 -17.96
CA PHE A 52 12.42 -5.24 -17.22
C PHE A 52 11.11 -5.39 -18.03
N GLN A 53 10.11 -6.00 -17.40
CA GLN A 53 8.80 -6.29 -18.00
C GLN A 53 7.66 -5.44 -17.37
N GLY A 54 8.01 -4.48 -16.51
CA GLY A 54 7.05 -3.67 -15.76
C GLY A 54 7.01 -4.03 -14.27
N ARG A 55 5.95 -3.60 -13.58
CA ARG A 55 5.75 -3.86 -12.15
C ARG A 55 4.48 -4.67 -11.94
N ARG A 56 4.54 -5.61 -11.00
CA ARG A 56 3.38 -6.34 -10.49
C ARG A 56 2.99 -5.75 -9.14
N ALA A 57 1.75 -5.30 -9.06
CA ALA A 57 1.15 -4.80 -7.82
C ALA A 57 0.26 -5.86 -7.17
N SER A 58 0.32 -5.97 -5.84
CA SER A 58 -0.68 -6.66 -5.03
C SER A 58 -1.35 -5.65 -4.11
N ASN A 59 -2.68 -5.69 -4.07
CA ASN A 59 -3.50 -4.77 -3.30
C ASN A 59 -4.28 -5.57 -2.27
N LEU A 60 -3.98 -5.38 -0.99
CA LEU A 60 -4.63 -6.09 0.11
C LEU A 60 -5.49 -5.11 0.91
N ASP A 61 -6.74 -5.47 1.16
CA ASP A 61 -7.53 -4.77 2.17
C ASP A 61 -7.00 -5.15 3.55
N ILE A 62 -6.51 -4.16 4.29
CA ILE A 62 -5.95 -4.32 5.65
C ILE A 62 -6.79 -3.58 6.69
N THR A 63 -8.03 -3.21 6.37
CA THR A 63 -8.90 -2.41 7.24
C THR A 63 -9.07 -3.04 8.61
N GLU A 64 -9.39 -4.34 8.65
CA GLU A 64 -9.54 -5.08 9.91
C GLU A 64 -8.25 -5.12 10.73
N ILE A 65 -7.08 -5.20 10.07
CA ILE A 65 -5.78 -5.19 10.75
C ILE A 65 -5.52 -3.83 11.40
N LYS A 66 -5.86 -2.73 10.70
CA LYS A 66 -5.72 -1.37 11.25
C LYS A 66 -6.63 -1.17 12.46
N HIS A 67 -7.90 -1.57 12.37
CA HIS A 67 -8.85 -1.47 13.48
C HIS A 67 -8.42 -2.29 14.69
N ALA A 68 -7.95 -3.53 14.49
CA ALA A 68 -7.47 -4.38 15.57
C ALA A 68 -6.25 -3.75 16.28
N ASN A 69 -5.30 -3.20 15.52
CA ASN A 69 -4.14 -2.52 16.08
C ASN A 69 -4.52 -1.24 16.84
N GLU A 70 -5.44 -0.43 16.31
CA GLU A 70 -5.92 0.78 16.98
C GLU A 70 -6.65 0.47 18.29
N GLU A 71 -7.45 -0.59 18.32
CA GLU A 71 -8.09 -1.08 19.54
C GLU A 71 -7.06 -1.55 20.57
N LEU A 72 -6.05 -2.32 20.14
CA LEU A 72 -4.98 -2.77 21.03
C LEU A 72 -4.19 -1.58 21.61
N GLN A 73 -3.84 -0.59 20.78
CA GLN A 73 -3.13 0.60 21.24
C GLN A 73 -3.96 1.42 22.23
N ARG A 74 -5.27 1.58 21.98
CA ARG A 74 -6.17 2.26 22.93
C ARG A 74 -6.19 1.57 24.28
N ARG A 75 -6.29 0.24 24.32
CA ARG A 75 -6.26 -0.53 25.58
C ARG A 75 -4.95 -0.32 26.33
N LEU A 76 -3.81 -0.42 25.65
CA LEU A 76 -2.50 -0.23 26.26
C LEU A 76 -2.24 1.21 26.74
N SER A 77 -2.88 2.22 26.13
CA SER A 77 -2.74 3.63 26.54
C SER A 77 -3.62 4.04 27.72
N LEU A 78 -4.56 3.17 28.13
CA LEU A 78 -5.47 3.39 29.25
C LEU A 78 -4.99 2.70 30.55
N GLU A 79 -3.90 1.93 30.47
CA GLU A 79 -3.18 1.32 31.59
C GLU A 79 -1.99 2.21 32.02
#